data_AF-A0A2A6FTG9-F1
#
_entry.id   AF-A0A2A6FTG9-F1
#
_cell.length_a   1.000
_cell.length_b   1.000
_cell.length_c   1.000
_cell.angle_alpha   90.00
_cell.angle_beta   90.00
_cell.angle_gamma   90.00
#
_symmetry.space_group_name_H-M   'P 1'
#
loop_
_entity.id
_entity.type
_entity.pdbx_description
1 polymer ?
#
loop_
_entity_poly.entity_id
_entity_poly.type
_entity_poly.pdbx_seq_one_letter_code
_entity_poly.pdbx_strand_id
1 'polypeptide(L)' 'METAIAAHPLASEPVLQSFEVIKRIGQENAELISEELEARGLPSLDELGKLQVRHGFSWARLHRKRKRLRNKLHLEI' A
#
# COMPACT_ATOMS: atom_id res chain seq x y z
N MET A 1 4.52 -14.99 -8.13
CA MET A 1 3.66 -13.80 -7.89
C MET A 1 3.94 -13.21 -6.54
N GLU A 2 4.01 -14.01 -5.47
CA GLU A 2 4.39 -13.51 -4.13
C GLU A 2 5.68 -12.70 -4.13
N THR A 3 6.74 -13.19 -4.80
CA THR A 3 8.02 -12.45 -4.92
C THR A 3 7.86 -11.08 -5.60
N ALA A 4 6.98 -10.99 -6.61
CA ALA A 4 6.74 -9.73 -7.32
C ALA A 4 5.81 -8.78 -6.54
N ILE A 5 4.97 -9.31 -5.66
CA ILE A 5 4.15 -8.54 -4.73
C ILE A 5 5.05 -8.00 -3.62
N ALA A 6 5.89 -8.84 -3.01
CA ALA A 6 6.82 -8.43 -1.95
C ALA A 6 7.85 -7.38 -2.41
N ALA A 7 8.32 -7.47 -3.66
CA ALA A 7 9.26 -6.51 -4.24
C ALA A 7 8.59 -5.23 -4.78
N HIS A 8 7.27 -5.09 -4.69
CA HIS A 8 6.58 -3.95 -5.28
C HIS A 8 6.74 -2.69 -4.41
N PRO A 9 6.85 -1.47 -4.99
CA PRO A 9 7.00 -0.25 -4.19
C PRO A 9 5.90 -0.02 -3.14
N LEU A 10 4.65 -0.37 -3.47
CA LEU A 10 3.51 -0.32 -2.53
C LEU A 10 3.55 -1.37 -1.40
N ALA A 11 4.48 -2.32 -1.44
CA ALA A 11 4.72 -3.31 -0.39
C ALA A 11 5.92 -2.96 0.49
N SER A 12 6.60 -1.83 0.23
CA SER A 12 7.74 -1.41 1.02
C SER A 12 7.33 -1.03 2.44
N GLU A 13 8.22 -1.29 3.40
CA GLU A 13 7.97 -1.02 4.82
C GLU A 13 7.55 0.44 5.10
N PRO A 14 8.22 1.47 4.55
CA PRO A 14 7.82 2.86 4.82
C PRO A 14 6.39 3.15 4.33
N VAL A 15 5.98 2.59 3.19
CA VAL A 15 4.64 2.79 2.63
C VAL A 15 3.58 2.07 3.46
N LEU A 16 3.88 0.87 3.95
CA LEU A 16 2.98 0.14 4.86
C LEU A 16 2.80 0.89 6.18
N GLN A 17 3.89 1.41 6.76
CA GLN A 17 3.83 2.22 7.97
C GLN A 17 3.03 3.52 7.76
N SER A 18 3.18 4.19 6.61
CA SER A 18 2.35 5.34 6.28
C SER A 18 0.86 5.00 6.23
N PHE A 19 0.49 3.86 5.64
CA PHE A 19 -0.90 3.42 5.60
C PHE A 19 -1.46 3.09 6.98
N GLU A 20 -0.67 2.54 7.89
CA GLU A 20 -1.09 2.32 9.28
C GLU A 20 -1.29 3.64 10.03
N VAL A 21 -0.44 4.66 9.80
CA VAL A 21 -0.66 6.01 10.35
C VAL A 21 -2.00 6.59 9.86
N ILE A 22 -2.25 6.55 8.54
CA ILE A 22 -3.50 7.04 7.93
C ILE A 22 -4.70 6.30 8.51
N LYS A 23 -4.62 4.98 8.66
CA LYS A 23 -5.69 4.14 9.19
C LYS A 23 -5.97 4.42 10.67
N ARG A 24 -4.92 4.64 11.47
CA ARG A 24 -5.05 4.93 12.91
C ARG A 24 -5.67 6.30 13.18
N ILE A 25 -5.27 7.32 12.41
CA ILE A 25 -5.71 8.71 12.60
C ILE A 25 -7.08 8.97 11.95
N GLY A 26 -7.40 8.25 10.88
CA GLY A 26 -8.61 8.47 10.09
C GLY A 26 -8.39 9.50 8.99
N GLN A 27 -8.96 9.23 7.80
CA GLN A 27 -8.68 9.97 6.57
C GLN A 27 -9.19 11.42 6.58
N GLU A 28 -10.06 11.77 7.52
CA GLU A 28 -10.56 13.14 7.69
C GLU A 28 -9.53 14.12 8.29
N ASN A 29 -8.48 13.64 8.96
CA ASN A 29 -7.53 14.49 9.69
C ASN A 29 -6.19 14.62 8.95
N ALA A 30 -6.22 15.22 7.75
CA ALA A 30 -5.05 15.30 6.87
C ALA A 30 -3.84 16.00 7.49
N GLU A 31 -4.06 17.05 8.29
CA GLU A 31 -2.99 17.80 8.98
C GLU A 31 -2.26 16.93 10.00
N LEU A 32 -3.01 16.27 10.90
CA LEU A 32 -2.45 15.35 11.90
C LEU A 32 -1.73 14.15 11.25
N ILE A 33 -2.25 13.66 10.12
CA ILE A 33 -1.56 12.61 9.35
C ILE A 33 -0.22 13.16 8.84
N SER A 34 -0.21 14.34 8.23
CA SER A 34 1.00 14.93 7.66
C SER A 34 2.08 15.13 8.72
N GLU A 35 1.72 15.68 9.88
CA GLU A 35 2.64 15.87 11.01
C GLU A 35 3.22 14.54 11.51
N GLU A 36 2.39 13.51 11.68
CA GLU A 36 2.84 12.21 12.17
C GLU A 36 3.72 11.47 11.15
N LEU A 37 3.43 11.61 9.84
CA LEU A 37 4.26 11.06 8.78
C LEU A 37 5.65 11.73 8.77
N GLU A 38 5.69 13.06 8.86
CA GLU A 38 6.93 13.82 8.91
C GLU A 38 7.75 13.49 10.16
N ALA A 39 7.11 13.46 11.33
CA ALA A 39 7.77 13.12 12.61
C ALA A 39 8.44 11.74 12.59
N ARG A 40 7.92 10.81 11.79
CA ARG A 40 8.44 9.45 11.64
C ARG A 40 9.40 9.29 10.45
N GLY A 41 9.66 10.35 9.67
CA GLY A 41 10.45 10.29 8.45
C GLY A 41 9.82 9.40 7.36
N LEU A 42 8.49 9.29 7.36
CA LEU A 42 7.72 8.49 6.41
C LEU A 42 7.38 9.30 5.16
N PRO A 43 7.07 8.64 4.02
CA PRO A 43 6.60 9.30 2.82
C PRO A 43 5.39 10.20 3.10
N SER A 44 5.43 11.41 2.55
CA SER A 44 4.34 12.39 2.63
C SER A 44 3.08 11.94 1.88
N LEU A 45 1.95 12.57 2.17
CA LEU A 45 0.68 12.30 1.48
C LEU A 45 0.78 12.48 -0.05
N ASP A 46 1.51 13.49 -0.52
CA ASP A 46 1.72 13.73 -1.94
C ASP A 46 2.59 12.65 -2.59
N GLU A 47 3.67 12.22 -1.93
CA GLU A 47 4.51 11.12 -2.41
C GLU A 47 3.73 9.80 -2.47
N LEU A 48 2.91 9.51 -1.45
CA LEU A 48 2.02 8.35 -1.43
C LEU A 48 0.99 8.42 -2.57
N GLY A 49 0.41 9.59 -2.83
CA GLY A 49 -0.51 9.82 -3.95
C GLY A 49 0.15 9.55 -5.31
N LYS A 50 1.35 10.10 -5.53
CA LYS A 50 2.15 9.85 -6.74
C LYS A 50 2.48 8.37 -6.91
N LEU A 51 2.84 7.69 -5.81
CA LEU A 51 3.16 6.28 -5.82
C LEU A 51 1.93 5.42 -6.18
N GLN A 52 0.75 5.76 -5.64
CA GLN A 52 -0.50 5.10 -5.95
C GLN A 52 -0.91 5.29 -7.43
N VAL A 53 -0.81 6.51 -7.96
CA VAL A 53 -1.11 6.78 -9.38
C VAL A 53 -0.16 6.00 -10.29
N ARG A 54 1.13 5.98 -9.97
CA ARG A 54 2.16 5.33 -10.80
C ARG A 54 2.11 3.80 -10.76
N HIS A 55 1.81 3.21 -9.60
CA HIS A 55 1.96 1.77 -9.38
C HIS A 55 0.66 1.04 -9.01
N GLY A 56 -0.45 1.75 -8.81
CA GLY A 56 -1.73 1.17 -8.39
C GLY A 56 -2.29 0.16 -9.40
N PHE A 57 -2.17 0.45 -10.70
CA PHE A 57 -2.64 -0.49 -11.73
C PHE A 57 -1.85 -1.79 -11.76
N SER A 58 -0.51 -1.73 -11.71
CA SER A 58 0.34 -2.93 -11.68
C SER A 58 0.10 -3.75 -10.42
N TRP A 59 -0.10 -3.08 -9.28
CA TRP A 59 -0.45 -3.69 -8.02
C TRP A 59 -1.77 -4.45 -8.09
N ALA A 60 -2.84 -3.80 -8.55
CA ALA A 60 -4.15 -4.40 -8.72
C ALA A 60 -4.09 -5.62 -9.65
N ARG A 61 -3.32 -5.54 -10.74
CA ARG A 61 -3.13 -6.65 -11.68
C ARG A 61 -2.46 -7.86 -11.00
N LEU A 62 -1.41 -7.66 -10.21
CA LEU A 62 -0.72 -8.73 -9.48
C LEU A 62 -1.66 -9.42 -8.49
N HIS A 63 -2.41 -8.64 -7.70
CA HIS A 63 -3.36 -9.18 -6.73
C HIS A 63 -4.53 -9.94 -7.39
N ARG A 64 -5.06 -9.44 -8.51
CA ARG A 64 -6.10 -10.14 -9.28
C ARG A 64 -5.58 -11.47 -9.83
N LYS A 65 -4.34 -11.52 -10.33
CA LYS A 65 -3.73 -12.78 -10.79
C LYS A 65 -3.53 -13.76 -9.63
N ARG A 66 -3.07 -13.29 -8.46
CA ARG A 66 -2.97 -14.10 -7.24
C ARG A 66 -4.31 -14.70 -6.85
N LYS A 67 -5.37 -13.88 -6.80
CA LYS A 67 -6.74 -14.33 -6.49
C LYS A 67 -7.23 -15.38 -7.47
N ARG A 68 -7.04 -15.17 -8.78
CA ARG A 68 -7.43 -16.16 -9.81
C ARG A 68 -6.70 -17.49 -9.63
N LEU A 69 -5.41 -17.48 -9.31
CA LEU A 69 -4.65 -18.71 -9.06
C LEU A 69 -5.13 -19.42 -7.80
N ARG A 70 -5.33 -18.70 -6.70
CA ARG A 70 -5.90 -19.27 -5.47
C ARG A 70 -7.26 -19.94 -5.73
N ASN A 71 -8.14 -19.26 -6.45
CA ASN A 71 -9.47 -19.81 -6.79
C ASN A 71 -9.37 -21.06 -7.69
N LYS A 72 -8.46 -21.06 -8.69
CA LYS A 72 -8.24 -22.25 -9.54
C LYS A 72 -7.75 -23.45 -8.74
N LEU A 73 -6.92 -23.20 -7.73
CA LEU A 73 -6.33 -24.22 -6.88
C LEU A 73 -7.24 -24.62 -5.71
N HIS A 74 -8.47 -24.07 -5.60
CA HIS A 74 -9.34 -24.23 -4.43
C HIS A 74 -8.61 -23.99 -3.11
N LEU A 75 -7.62 -23.09 -3.12
CA LEU A 75 -6.96 -22.59 -1.91
C LEU A 75 -7.89 -21.55 -1.28
N GLU A 76 -9.02 -22.04 -0.78
CA GLU A 76 -9.84 -21.39 0.23
C GLU A 76 -9.11 -21.58 1.56
N ILE A 77 -8.32 -20.58 1.91
CA ILE A 77 -7.86 -20.30 3.27
C ILE A 77 -8.14 -18.82 3.53
#